data_AF-A0A1Q3AUJ1-F1
#
_entry.id   AF-A0A1Q3AUJ1-F1
#
_cell.length_a   1.000
_cell.length_b   1.000
_cell.length_c   1.000
_cell.angle_alpha   90.00
_cell.angle_beta   90.00
_cell.angle_gamma   90.00
#
_symmetry.space_group_name_H-M   'P 1'
#
loop_
_entity.id
_entity.type
_entity.pdbx_description
1 polymer ?
#
loop_
_entity_poly.entity_id
_entity_poly.type
_entity_poly.pdbx_seq_one_letter_code
_entity_poly.pdbx_strand_id
1 'polypeptide(L)'
;MTIFLQSLDYQLWHITVNGPRMPTRTIEGVVSPKPENKYNDNDFRKLQLNSKAKHVLFCAVGPNELNRISSCDSAKEMWYLLEVTYEGTNQVKESKISMLVHEYELFVMHDNECISDMFSFTTIINSLKNLGKSYPNQELVRKILRCLPKSSLMTHETTMKNHEDVEVKKKKSIAFKASKEESESDEDGDVALITSQF
;
A
#
# COMPACT_ATOMS: atom_id res chain seq x y z
N MET A 1 -3.39 -4.74 17.61
CA MET A 1 -4.52 -4.71 18.57
C MET A 1 -5.88 -4.51 17.89
N THR A 2 -6.00 -3.58 16.92
CA THR A 2 -7.25 -3.23 16.24
C THR A 2 -8.04 -4.42 15.69
N ILE A 3 -7.38 -5.31 14.91
CA ILE A 3 -8.00 -6.49 14.30
C ILE A 3 -8.63 -7.41 15.36
N PHE A 4 -7.89 -7.68 16.44
CA PHE A 4 -8.35 -8.56 17.52
C PHE A 4 -9.57 -7.96 18.24
N LEU A 5 -9.51 -6.69 18.65
CA LEU A 5 -10.65 -6.04 19.31
C LEU A 5 -11.89 -5.98 18.41
N GLN A 6 -11.72 -5.64 17.13
CA GLN A 6 -12.81 -5.61 16.16
C GLN A 6 -13.42 -7.00 15.91
N SER A 7 -12.62 -8.06 15.98
CA SER A 7 -13.12 -9.43 15.85
C SER A 7 -14.01 -9.87 17.02
N LEU A 8 -13.79 -9.32 18.21
CA LEU A 8 -14.61 -9.60 19.40
C LEU A 8 -15.91 -8.79 19.41
N ASP A 9 -15.82 -7.52 19.05
CA ASP A 9 -16.93 -6.60 18.84
C ASP A 9 -16.38 -5.34 18.17
N TYR A 10 -16.91 -4.99 17.00
CA TYR A 10 -16.44 -3.87 16.20
C TYR A 10 -16.43 -2.54 16.96
N GLN A 11 -17.34 -2.34 17.92
CA GLN A 11 -17.44 -1.11 18.71
C GLN A 11 -16.35 -1.00 19.79
N LEU A 12 -15.70 -2.10 20.17
CA LEU A 12 -14.66 -2.08 21.21
C LEU A 12 -13.49 -1.18 20.80
N TRP A 13 -12.99 -1.31 19.57
CA TRP A 13 -11.90 -0.45 19.09
C TRP A 13 -12.28 1.03 19.13
N HIS A 14 -13.53 1.35 18.76
CA HIS A 14 -14.01 2.73 18.80
C HIS A 14 -14.01 3.30 20.23
N ILE A 15 -14.44 2.52 21.23
CA ILE A 15 -14.38 2.95 22.64
C ILE A 15 -12.94 3.03 23.15
N THR A 16 -12.08 2.09 22.77
CA THR A 16 -10.66 2.11 23.16
C THR A 16 -9.95 3.36 22.66
N VAL A 17 -10.21 3.81 21.42
CA VAL A 17 -9.52 5.01 20.89
C VAL A 17 -10.18 6.31 21.34
N ASN A 18 -11.50 6.37 21.35
CA ASN A 18 -12.22 7.64 21.59
C ASN A 18 -12.57 7.85 23.07
N GLY A 19 -12.60 6.78 23.86
CA GLY A 19 -13.05 6.74 25.24
C GLY A 19 -14.56 6.51 25.35
N PRO A 20 -15.04 6.12 26.55
CA PRO A 20 -16.46 6.14 26.82
C PRO A 20 -16.93 7.59 26.75
N ARG A 21 -17.94 7.86 25.92
CA ARG A 21 -18.63 9.15 25.99
C ARG A 21 -19.42 9.14 27.30
N MET A 22 -18.89 9.79 28.33
CA MET A 22 -19.54 9.88 29.65
C MET A 22 -21.00 10.33 29.45
N PRO A 23 -21.97 9.60 30.03
CA PRO A 23 -23.37 9.99 29.96
C PRO A 23 -23.51 11.42 30.49
N THR A 24 -23.97 12.32 29.64
CA THR A 24 -24.12 13.74 29.95
C THR A 24 -25.58 14.14 29.78
N ARG A 25 -26.01 15.10 30.59
CA ARG A 25 -27.32 15.74 30.48
C ARG A 25 -27.11 17.22 30.21
N THR A 26 -27.95 17.79 29.36
CA THR A 26 -28.01 19.24 29.16
C THR A 26 -29.18 19.78 29.96
N ILE A 27 -28.90 20.65 30.92
CA ILE A 27 -29.91 21.41 31.65
C ILE A 27 -29.64 22.88 31.36
N GLU A 28 -30.61 23.58 30.77
CA GLU A 28 -30.50 25.02 30.45
C GLU A 28 -29.24 25.39 29.63
N GLY A 29 -28.84 24.53 28.68
CA GLY A 29 -27.66 24.74 27.85
C GLY A 29 -26.32 24.34 28.49
N VAL A 30 -26.30 24.00 29.78
CA VAL A 30 -25.11 23.53 30.49
C VAL A 30 -25.02 22.00 30.41
N VAL A 31 -23.93 21.49 29.84
CA VAL A 31 -23.63 20.05 29.78
C VAL A 31 -23.01 19.62 31.10
N SER A 32 -23.68 18.73 31.84
CA SER A 32 -23.18 18.16 33.10
C SER A 32 -23.20 16.63 33.05
N PRO A 33 -22.38 15.94 33.87
CA PRO A 33 -22.50 14.50 34.03
C PRO A 33 -23.92 14.12 34.44
N LYS A 34 -24.47 13.12 33.76
CA LYS A 34 -25.78 12.57 34.07
C LYS A 34 -25.63 11.73 35.34
N PRO A 35 -26.54 11.84 36.33
CA PRO A 35 -26.49 10.97 37.49
C PRO A 35 -26.86 9.54 37.09
N GLU A 36 -26.23 8.54 37.71
CA GLU A 36 -26.34 7.12 37.35
C GLU A 36 -27.79 6.61 37.40
N ASN A 37 -28.58 7.11 38.36
CA ASN A 37 -30.01 6.79 38.47
C ASN A 37 -30.87 7.24 37.28
N LYS A 38 -30.33 8.04 36.36
CA LYS A 38 -31.02 8.46 35.12
C LYS A 38 -30.47 7.78 33.88
N TYR A 39 -29.46 6.91 33.99
CA TYR A 39 -28.86 6.25 32.83
C TYR A 39 -29.90 5.46 32.04
N ASN A 40 -29.81 5.56 30.71
CA ASN A 40 -30.61 4.72 29.82
C ASN A 40 -29.79 3.51 29.37
N ASP A 41 -30.42 2.57 28.68
CA ASP A 41 -29.77 1.34 28.22
C ASP A 41 -28.53 1.61 27.34
N ASN A 42 -28.53 2.70 26.58
CA ASN A 42 -27.40 3.08 25.74
C ASN A 42 -26.21 3.62 26.55
N ASP A 43 -26.47 4.32 27.66
CA ASP A 43 -25.46 4.78 28.61
C ASP A 43 -24.76 3.57 29.25
N PHE A 44 -25.54 2.61 29.76
CA PHE A 44 -25.03 1.37 30.33
C PHE A 44 -24.26 0.54 29.30
N ARG A 45 -24.75 0.44 28.06
CA ARG A 45 -24.06 -0.27 26.98
C ARG A 45 -22.66 0.29 26.72
N LYS A 46 -22.50 1.62 26.71
CA LYS A 46 -21.18 2.26 26.51
C LYS A 46 -20.24 1.99 27.68
N LEU A 47 -20.75 2.04 28.91
CA LEU A 47 -19.96 1.70 30.11
C LEU A 47 -19.52 0.23 30.08
N GLN A 48 -20.42 -0.68 29.71
CA GLN A 48 -20.12 -2.10 29.55
C GLN A 48 -19.04 -2.35 28.48
N LEU A 49 -19.15 -1.68 27.33
CA LEU A 49 -18.14 -1.76 26.27
C LEU A 49 -16.78 -1.23 26.74
N ASN A 50 -16.73 -0.14 27.51
CA ASN A 50 -15.49 0.34 28.12
C ASN A 50 -14.92 -0.67 29.11
N SER A 51 -15.73 -1.23 30.01
CA SER A 51 -15.28 -2.27 30.94
C SER A 51 -14.76 -3.51 30.22
N LYS A 52 -15.43 -3.94 29.15
CA LYS A 52 -14.98 -5.06 28.30
C LYS A 52 -13.65 -4.73 27.60
N ALA A 53 -13.49 -3.51 27.08
CA ALA A 53 -12.24 -3.07 26.48
C ALA A 53 -11.09 -3.01 27.50
N LYS A 54 -11.33 -2.48 28.71
CA LYS A 54 -10.35 -2.50 29.82
C LYS A 54 -9.92 -3.91 30.15
N HIS A 55 -10.87 -4.84 30.26
CA HIS A 55 -10.58 -6.24 30.55
C HIS A 55 -9.71 -6.88 29.47
N VAL A 56 -10.04 -6.69 28.19
CA VAL A 56 -9.23 -7.21 27.08
C VAL A 56 -7.80 -6.65 27.13
N LEU A 57 -7.63 -5.35 27.39
CA LEU A 57 -6.30 -4.75 27.53
C LEU A 57 -5.54 -5.33 28.72
N PHE A 58 -6.20 -5.50 29.86
CA PHE A 58 -5.61 -6.07 31.06
C PHE A 58 -5.10 -7.51 30.82
N CYS A 59 -5.86 -8.33 30.10
CA CYS A 59 -5.46 -9.69 29.75
C CYS A 59 -4.37 -9.77 28.68
N ALA A 60 -4.24 -8.74 27.85
CA ALA A 60 -3.27 -8.73 26.74
C ALA A 60 -1.86 -8.31 27.17
N VAL A 61 -1.70 -7.70 28.36
CA VAL A 61 -0.43 -7.14 28.81
C VAL A 61 0.22 -7.98 29.91
N GLY A 62 1.55 -7.92 29.98
CA GLY A 62 2.32 -8.57 31.05
C GLY A 62 2.25 -7.80 32.38
N PRO A 63 2.73 -8.39 33.49
CA PRO A 63 2.64 -7.80 34.83
C PRO A 63 3.24 -6.39 34.97
N ASN A 64 4.36 -6.13 34.29
CA ASN A 64 5.02 -4.82 34.33
C ASN A 64 4.14 -3.71 33.75
N GLU A 65 3.52 -3.97 32.61
CA GLU A 65 2.63 -3.02 31.94
C GLU A 65 1.30 -2.87 32.65
N LEU A 66 0.80 -3.98 33.23
CA LEU A 66 -0.41 -3.99 34.03
C LEU A 66 -0.31 -3.00 35.19
N ASN A 67 0.81 -2.99 35.93
CA ASN A 67 1.03 -2.02 37.00
C ASN A 67 0.92 -0.57 36.49
N ARG A 68 1.37 -0.30 35.26
CA ARG A 68 1.36 1.04 34.65
C ARG A 68 -0.04 1.48 34.25
N ILE A 69 -0.84 0.58 33.68
CA ILE A 69 -2.21 0.89 33.22
C ILE A 69 -3.27 0.65 34.30
N SER A 70 -2.92 0.06 35.44
CA SER A 70 -3.86 -0.34 36.51
C SER A 70 -4.65 0.82 37.12
N SER A 71 -4.07 2.02 37.17
CA SER A 71 -4.69 3.23 37.71
C SER A 71 -5.53 4.00 36.69
N CYS A 72 -5.60 3.56 35.43
CA CYS A 72 -6.35 4.25 34.39
C CYS A 72 -7.87 4.05 34.57
N ASP A 73 -8.63 5.12 34.38
CA ASP A 73 -10.09 5.12 34.57
C ASP A 73 -10.79 4.54 33.34
N SER A 74 -10.24 4.77 32.15
CA SER A 74 -10.83 4.35 30.88
C SER A 74 -9.94 3.45 30.05
N ALA A 75 -10.54 2.64 29.16
CA ALA A 75 -9.78 1.86 28.17
C ALA A 75 -8.94 2.75 27.25
N LYS A 76 -9.38 4.01 27.05
CA LYS A 76 -8.64 5.03 26.28
C LYS A 76 -7.35 5.43 26.97
N GLU A 77 -7.39 5.72 28.26
CA GLU A 77 -6.18 6.05 29.02
C GLU A 77 -5.20 4.88 29.04
N MET A 78 -5.70 3.65 29.27
CA MET A 78 -4.89 2.43 29.22
C MET A 78 -4.21 2.30 27.85
N TRP A 79 -4.97 2.45 26.76
CA TRP A 79 -4.45 2.36 25.40
C TRP A 79 -3.46 3.48 25.08
N TYR A 80 -3.77 4.72 25.44
CA TYR A 80 -2.89 5.87 25.24
C TYR A 80 -1.55 5.69 25.96
N LEU A 81 -1.55 5.19 27.20
CA LEU A 81 -0.31 4.96 27.93
C LEU A 81 0.54 3.85 27.29
N LEU A 82 -0.09 2.77 26.82
CA LEU A 82 0.60 1.71 26.07
C LEU A 82 1.18 2.26 24.76
N GLU A 83 0.39 3.04 24.01
CA GLU A 83 0.82 3.68 22.77
C GLU A 83 2.05 4.58 23.00
N VAL A 84 1.98 5.48 23.98
CA VAL A 84 3.09 6.38 24.31
C VAL A 84 4.34 5.61 24.75
N THR A 85 4.18 4.49 25.44
CA THR A 85 5.30 3.65 25.89
C THR A 85 6.02 3.02 24.72
N TYR A 86 5.26 2.34 23.86
CA TYR A 86 5.83 1.42 22.88
C TYR A 86 6.09 2.09 21.55
N GLU A 87 5.23 3.01 21.14
CA GLU A 87 5.38 3.74 19.88
C GLU A 87 6.16 5.05 20.06
N GLY A 88 6.14 5.59 21.29
CA GLY A 88 6.70 6.89 21.65
C GLY A 88 5.64 7.99 21.63
N THR A 89 6.03 9.20 22.06
CA THR A 89 5.17 10.39 21.95
C THR A 89 4.98 10.80 20.49
N ASN A 90 3.98 11.65 20.23
CA ASN A 90 3.78 12.22 18.89
C ASN A 90 5.05 12.88 18.34
N GLN A 91 5.85 13.54 19.18
CA GLN A 91 7.13 14.12 18.76
C GLN A 91 8.14 13.07 18.30
N VAL A 92 8.24 11.95 19.01
CA VAL A 92 9.11 10.82 18.61
C VAL A 92 8.59 10.20 17.32
N LYS A 93 7.26 10.06 17.16
CA LYS A 93 6.64 9.59 15.92
C LYS A 93 6.99 10.50 14.74
N GLU A 94 6.84 11.81 14.88
CA GLU A 94 7.20 12.78 13.83
C GLU A 94 8.69 12.72 13.48
N SER A 95 9.57 12.58 14.47
CA SER A 95 11.00 12.39 14.22
C SER A 95 11.29 11.11 13.41
N LYS A 96 10.64 9.99 13.77
CA LYS A 96 10.76 8.72 13.02
C LYS A 96 10.23 8.86 11.58
N ILE A 97 9.10 9.55 11.40
CA ILE A 97 8.56 9.85 10.07
C ILE A 97 9.58 10.65 9.26
N SER A 98 10.16 11.72 9.83
CA SER A 98 11.15 12.54 9.14
C SER A 98 12.38 11.74 8.73
N MET A 99 12.88 10.86 9.59
CA MET A 99 14.02 9.97 9.28
C MET A 99 13.68 9.01 8.14
N LEU A 100 12.53 8.34 8.20
CA LEU A 100 12.09 7.40 7.18
C LEU A 100 11.78 8.09 5.84
N VAL A 101 11.26 9.32 5.87
CA VAL A 101 11.06 10.13 4.66
C VAL A 101 12.40 10.46 4.02
N HIS A 102 13.40 10.83 4.82
CA HIS A 102 14.73 11.09 4.30
C HIS A 102 15.37 9.82 3.70
N GLU A 103 15.25 8.67 4.38
CA GLU A 103 15.71 7.38 3.87
C GLU A 103 14.98 7.00 2.57
N TYR A 104 13.66 7.20 2.52
CA TYR A 104 12.88 7.04 1.31
C TYR A 104 13.40 7.94 0.18
N GLU A 105 13.63 9.23 0.43
CA GLU A 105 14.12 10.18 -0.57
C GLU A 105 15.49 9.79 -1.12
N LEU A 106 16.40 9.36 -0.25
CA LEU A 106 17.75 8.93 -0.60
C LEU A 106 17.83 7.50 -1.15
N PHE A 107 16.75 6.72 -1.04
CA PHE A 107 16.74 5.33 -1.51
C PHE A 107 17.13 5.26 -3.00
N VAL A 108 18.08 4.39 -3.31
CA VAL A 108 18.53 4.02 -4.66
C VAL A 108 18.76 2.51 -4.66
N MET A 109 18.39 1.83 -5.75
CA MET A 109 18.64 0.40 -5.91
C MET A 109 20.10 0.18 -6.27
N HIS A 110 20.75 -0.82 -5.65
CA HIS A 110 22.14 -1.12 -5.99
C HIS A 110 22.24 -1.84 -7.34
N ASP A 111 23.39 -1.70 -8.02
CA ASP A 111 23.60 -2.26 -9.37
C ASP A 111 23.45 -3.79 -9.44
N ASN A 112 23.59 -4.48 -8.30
CA ASN A 112 23.53 -5.93 -8.18
C ASN A 112 22.19 -6.47 -7.64
N GLU A 113 21.21 -5.60 -7.41
CA GLU A 113 19.89 -5.98 -6.88
C GLU A 113 18.84 -6.02 -8.00
N CYS A 114 17.90 -6.96 -7.94
CA CYS A 114 16.69 -6.90 -8.77
C CYS A 114 15.59 -6.11 -8.05
N ILE A 115 14.61 -5.60 -8.80
CA ILE A 115 13.41 -4.96 -8.24
C ILE A 115 12.68 -5.89 -7.25
N SER A 116 12.68 -7.21 -7.52
CA SER A 116 12.12 -8.22 -6.61
C SER A 116 12.80 -8.25 -5.24
N ASP A 117 14.04 -7.78 -5.18
CA ASP A 117 14.91 -7.87 -4.01
C ASP A 117 14.87 -6.58 -3.16
N MET A 118 14.08 -5.57 -3.58
CA MET A 118 13.90 -4.29 -2.88
C MET A 118 13.04 -4.40 -1.59
N PHE A 119 13.38 -5.36 -0.73
CA PHE A 119 12.75 -5.52 0.59
C PHE A 119 12.91 -4.28 1.47
N SER A 120 14.06 -3.60 1.37
CA SER A 120 14.34 -2.36 2.10
C SER A 120 13.35 -1.26 1.73
N PHE A 121 13.07 -1.06 0.44
CA PHE A 121 12.05 -0.10 -0.02
C PHE A 121 10.67 -0.44 0.53
N THR A 122 10.26 -1.70 0.45
CA THR A 122 8.97 -2.17 0.98
C THR A 122 8.90 -1.96 2.50
N THR A 123 10.00 -2.18 3.21
CA THR A 123 10.10 -1.97 4.67
C THR A 123 9.94 -0.50 5.02
N ILE A 124 10.59 0.42 4.29
CA ILE A 124 10.44 1.87 4.48
C ILE A 124 8.98 2.29 4.26
N ILE A 125 8.35 1.86 3.16
CA ILE A 125 6.96 2.20 2.85
C ILE A 125 5.98 1.67 3.89
N ASN A 126 6.16 0.43 4.32
CA ASN A 126 5.31 -0.16 5.35
C ASN A 126 5.49 0.54 6.70
N SER A 127 6.72 0.92 7.06
CA SER A 127 7.01 1.66 8.29
C SER A 127 6.37 3.04 8.28
N LEU A 128 6.47 3.77 7.17
CA LEU A 128 5.81 5.07 6.98
C LEU A 128 4.28 4.92 7.07
N LYS A 129 3.72 3.90 6.42
CA LYS A 129 2.27 3.63 6.45
C LYS A 129 1.78 3.32 7.87
N ASN A 130 2.55 2.56 8.65
CA ASN A 130 2.24 2.25 10.05
C ASN A 130 2.26 3.50 10.94
N LEU A 131 3.07 4.51 10.59
CA LEU A 131 3.11 5.80 11.27
C LEU A 131 2.08 6.81 10.73
N GLY A 132 1.21 6.40 9.80
CA GLY A 132 0.14 7.25 9.26
C GLY A 132 0.52 8.05 8.00
N LYS A 133 1.73 7.87 7.46
CA LYS A 133 2.16 8.49 6.20
C LYS A 133 2.15 7.48 5.06
N SER A 134 1.22 7.62 4.12
CA SER A 134 1.12 6.75 2.96
C SER A 134 1.29 7.52 1.65
N TYR A 135 1.95 6.90 0.67
CA TYR A 135 2.05 7.44 -0.69
C TYR A 135 1.07 6.71 -1.63
N PRO A 136 0.45 7.41 -2.58
CA PRO A 136 -0.36 6.77 -3.62
C PRO A 136 0.53 5.92 -4.53
N ASN A 137 -0.04 4.84 -5.08
CA ASN A 137 0.70 3.90 -5.94
C ASN A 137 1.43 4.60 -7.09
N GLN A 138 0.85 5.66 -7.65
CA GLN A 138 1.46 6.41 -8.74
C GLN A 138 2.78 7.09 -8.33
N GLU A 139 2.89 7.59 -7.10
CA GLU A 139 4.13 8.17 -6.56
C GLU A 139 5.17 7.08 -6.26
N LEU A 140 4.73 5.95 -5.71
CA LEU A 140 5.61 4.80 -5.46
C LEU A 140 6.24 4.28 -6.76
N VAL A 141 5.44 4.12 -7.82
CA VAL A 141 5.94 3.71 -9.15
C VAL A 141 6.94 4.71 -9.69
N ARG A 142 6.63 6.02 -9.62
CA ARG A 142 7.58 7.07 -10.04
C ARG A 142 8.88 7.03 -9.24
N LYS A 143 8.80 6.76 -7.94
CA LYS A 143 9.98 6.64 -7.09
C LYS A 143 10.82 5.43 -7.49
N ILE A 144 10.23 4.26 -7.64
CA ILE A 144 10.93 3.04 -8.08
C ILE A 144 11.67 3.31 -9.39
N LEU A 145 11.00 3.89 -10.40
CA LEU A 145 11.61 4.22 -11.69
C LEU A 145 12.82 5.17 -11.57
N ARG A 146 12.82 6.10 -10.61
CA ARG A 146 13.95 7.00 -10.33
C ARG A 146 15.10 6.31 -9.59
N CYS A 147 14.82 5.22 -8.88
CA CYS A 147 15.79 4.47 -8.09
C CYS A 147 16.48 3.36 -8.88
N LEU A 148 16.00 3.01 -10.08
CA LEU A 148 16.58 1.96 -10.91
C LEU A 148 18.01 2.33 -11.37
N PRO A 149 18.95 1.38 -11.42
CA PRO A 149 20.25 1.58 -12.03
C PRO A 149 20.11 2.03 -13.48
N LYS A 150 20.96 2.98 -13.90
CA LYS A 150 20.95 3.50 -15.28
C LYS A 150 21.16 2.39 -16.32
N SER A 151 21.92 1.35 -15.98
CA SER A 151 22.14 0.16 -16.81
C SER A 151 20.82 -0.57 -17.16
N SER A 152 19.90 -0.66 -16.20
CA SER A 152 18.60 -1.30 -16.39
C SER A 152 17.69 -0.49 -17.32
N LEU A 153 17.68 0.84 -17.16
CA LEU A 153 16.93 1.75 -18.04
C LEU A 153 17.47 1.75 -19.48
N MET A 154 18.80 1.73 -19.63
CA MET A 154 19.44 1.72 -20.95
C MET A 154 19.16 0.42 -21.71
N THR A 155 19.09 -0.73 -21.02
CA THR A 155 18.76 -2.02 -21.62
C THR A 155 17.35 -2.03 -22.21
N HIS A 156 16.36 -1.46 -21.50
CA HIS A 156 15.00 -1.32 -22.02
C HIS A 156 14.92 -0.34 -23.20
N GLU A 157 15.62 0.80 -23.13
CA GLU A 157 15.68 1.78 -24.23
C GLU A 157 16.28 1.16 -25.51
N THR A 158 17.37 0.41 -25.37
CA THR A 158 18.05 -0.24 -26.50
C THR A 158 17.15 -1.32 -27.11
N THR A 159 16.39 -2.05 -26.28
CA THR A 159 15.44 -3.08 -26.75
C THR A 159 14.26 -2.46 -27.51
N MET A 160 13.72 -1.33 -27.05
CA MET A 160 12.66 -0.61 -27.78
C MET A 160 13.17 -0.02 -29.10
N LYS A 161 14.33 0.65 -29.11
CA LYS A 161 14.96 1.16 -30.35
C LYS A 161 15.24 0.03 -31.35
N ASN A 162 15.73 -1.11 -30.87
CA ASN A 162 15.97 -2.26 -31.72
C ASN A 162 14.66 -2.84 -32.30
N HIS A 163 13.58 -2.88 -31.54
CA HIS A 163 12.28 -3.33 -32.06
C HIS A 163 11.72 -2.37 -33.12
N GLU A 164 11.85 -1.06 -32.91
CA GLU A 164 11.51 -0.04 -33.92
C GLU A 164 12.38 -0.18 -35.19
N ASP A 165 13.70 -0.35 -35.05
CA ASP A 165 14.61 -0.53 -36.18
C ASP A 165 14.35 -1.83 -36.96
N VAL A 166 13.98 -2.92 -36.27
CA VAL A 166 13.61 -4.20 -36.90
C VAL A 166 12.28 -4.06 -37.64
N GLU A 167 11.29 -3.36 -37.08
CA GLU A 167 10.03 -3.05 -37.78
C GLU A 167 10.25 -2.21 -39.04
N VAL A 168 11.08 -1.16 -38.96
CA VAL A 168 11.39 -0.28 -40.09
C VAL A 168 12.13 -1.04 -41.19
N LYS A 169 13.09 -1.91 -40.82
CA LYS A 169 13.82 -2.76 -41.79
C LYS A 169 12.90 -3.78 -42.45
N LYS A 170 11.97 -4.38 -41.70
CA LYS A 170 10.99 -5.34 -42.24
C LYS A 170 10.04 -4.65 -43.23
N LYS A 171 9.53 -3.45 -42.91
CA LYS A 171 8.67 -2.64 -43.80
C LYS A 171 9.40 -2.26 -45.09
N LYS A 172 10.68 -1.85 -45.03
CA LYS A 172 11.50 -1.57 -46.23
C LYS A 172 11.75 -2.81 -47.09
N SER A 173 11.97 -3.97 -46.48
CA SER A 173 12.18 -5.23 -47.22
C SER A 173 10.92 -5.69 -47.95
N ILE A 174 9.73 -5.51 -47.36
CA ILE A 174 8.45 -5.84 -47.98
C ILE A 174 8.19 -4.93 -49.19
N ALA A 175 8.43 -3.62 -49.08
CA ALA A 175 8.29 -2.68 -50.19
C ALA A 175 9.23 -3.02 -51.37
N PHE A 176 10.46 -3.46 -51.07
CA PHE A 176 11.43 -3.86 -52.09
C PHE A 176 11.05 -5.17 -52.79
N LYS A 177 10.40 -6.12 -52.09
CA LYS A 177 9.90 -7.36 -52.70
C LYS A 177 8.68 -7.14 -53.59
N ALA A 178 7.74 -6.28 -53.17
CA ALA A 178 6.57 -5.94 -53.97
C ALA A 178 6.94 -5.26 -55.32
N SER A 179 8.07 -4.55 -55.36
CA SER A 179 8.57 -3.92 -56.60
C SER A 179 9.27 -4.90 -57.55
N LYS A 180 9.49 -6.16 -57.14
CA LYS A 180 10.23 -7.17 -57.89
C LYS A 180 9.36 -8.29 -58.47
N GLU A 181 8.07 -8.35 -58.08
CA GLU A 181 7.11 -9.36 -58.57
C GLU A 181 6.28 -8.90 -59.78
N GLU A 182 6.48 -7.69 -60.33
CA GLU A 182 5.77 -7.21 -61.54
C GLU A 182 6.52 -7.48 -62.87
N SER A 183 7.56 -8.31 -62.89
CA SER A 183 8.26 -8.64 -64.14
C SER A 183 8.66 -10.11 -64.24
N GLU A 184 7.68 -11.02 -64.34
CA GLU A 184 7.84 -12.34 -64.96
C GLU A 184 6.48 -13.07 -65.02
N SER A 185 5.81 -13.02 -66.17
CA SER A 185 4.83 -14.03 -66.57
C SER A 185 4.78 -14.14 -68.09
N ASP A 186 5.43 -15.20 -68.61
CA ASP A 186 5.41 -15.65 -69.99
C ASP A 186 4.05 -16.28 -70.34
N GLU A 187 3.50 -15.93 -71.51
CA GLU A 187 2.37 -16.62 -72.15
C GLU A 187 2.90 -17.82 -72.97
N ASP A 188 2.29 -19.00 -72.81
CA ASP A 188 2.44 -20.14 -73.72
C ASP A 188 1.07 -20.62 -74.21
N GLY A 189 1.05 -21.03 -75.48
CA GLY A 189 -0.05 -21.74 -76.13
C GLY A 189 -0.23 -21.35 -77.60
N ASP A 190 0.19 -22.19 -78.54
CA ASP A 190 -0.79 -22.98 -79.29
C ASP A 190 -0.20 -24.13 -80.15
N VAL A 191 -1.10 -25.07 -80.44
CA VAL A 191 -1.00 -26.42 -81.00
C VAL A 191 -0.68 -26.49 -82.51
N ALA A 192 0.05 -27.52 -82.97
CA ALA A 192 -0.21 -28.14 -84.28
C ALA A 192 0.32 -29.57 -84.42
N LEU A 193 -0.47 -30.35 -85.16
CA LEU A 193 -0.51 -31.80 -85.35
C LEU A 193 0.23 -32.29 -86.62
N ILE A 194 0.49 -33.61 -86.64
CA ILE A 194 0.54 -34.54 -87.79
C ILE A 194 1.90 -34.93 -88.43
N THR A 195 1.91 -36.25 -88.68
CA THR A 195 2.83 -37.29 -89.14
C THR A 195 3.48 -37.16 -90.52
N SER A 196 4.60 -37.88 -90.74
CA SER A 196 4.75 -38.84 -91.86
C SER A 196 6.00 -39.75 -91.72
N GLN A 197 5.84 -41.02 -92.13
CA GLN A 197 6.86 -42.01 -92.55
C GLN A 197 8.04 -41.39 -93.33
N PHE A 198 9.28 -41.90 -93.32
CA PHE A 198 9.81 -43.28 -93.33
C PHE A 198 11.10 -43.41 -92.50
#